data_AF-D6XXM0-F1
#
_entry.id   AF-D6XXM0-F1
#
_cell.length_a   1.000
_cell.length_b   1.000
_cell.length_c   1.000
_cell.angle_alpha   90.00
_cell.angle_beta   90.00
_cell.angle_gamma   90.00
#
_symmetry.space_group_name_H-M   'P 1'
#
loop_
_entity.id
_entity.type
_entity.pdbx_description
1 polymer ?
#
loop_
_entity_poly.entity_id
_entity_poly.type
_entity_poly.pdbx_seq_one_letter_code
_entity_poly.pdbx_strand_id
1 'polypeptide(L)'
;MQKSLKATVLLLHSLLLLIILAACTQAEATLNQAQREMPFEVLKADPIPDDWVLSETHYEDDLLVMIYESDEYDGQVELVQDRNIQGLNLQVLRDHMISRTPAVESGETDYQIMELDEYIGKMSLVVGEQSSIQYTFVNKEDLITSTSVDIPIYQIVGKDVESITVLAFAAALKPADDSA
;
A
#
# COMPACT_ATOMS: atom_id res chain seq x y z
N MET A 1 -24.62 -28.83 -35.30
CA MET A 1 -23.34 -28.31 -34.78
C MET A 1 -23.47 -27.00 -33.98
N GLN A 2 -24.27 -26.01 -34.42
CA GLN A 2 -24.31 -24.67 -33.79
C GLN A 2 -24.81 -24.61 -32.33
N LYS A 3 -25.61 -25.59 -31.86
CA LYS A 3 -26.08 -25.65 -30.45
C LYS A 3 -25.01 -26.12 -29.46
N SER A 4 -24.08 -26.98 -29.90
CA SER A 4 -23.01 -27.50 -29.04
C SER A 4 -21.98 -26.41 -28.73
N LEU A 5 -21.66 -25.55 -29.68
CA LEU A 5 -20.71 -24.45 -29.52
C LEU A 5 -21.18 -23.39 -28.51
N LYS A 6 -22.48 -23.07 -28.50
CA LYS A 6 -23.06 -22.10 -27.55
C LYS A 6 -23.00 -22.60 -26.10
N ALA A 7 -23.19 -23.90 -25.87
CA ALA A 7 -23.15 -24.48 -24.55
C ALA A 7 -21.74 -24.50 -23.95
N THR A 8 -20.70 -24.79 -24.76
CA THR A 8 -19.30 -24.73 -24.31
C THR A 8 -18.86 -23.31 -23.99
N VAL A 9 -19.25 -22.32 -24.81
CA VAL A 9 -18.95 -20.91 -24.53
C VAL A 9 -19.61 -20.47 -23.22
N LEU A 10 -20.87 -20.84 -22.97
CA LEU A 10 -21.57 -20.47 -21.75
C LEU A 10 -20.97 -21.12 -20.49
N LEU A 11 -20.55 -22.39 -20.58
CA LEU A 11 -19.83 -23.09 -19.51
C LEU A 11 -18.47 -22.45 -19.22
N LEU A 12 -17.72 -22.06 -20.26
CA LEU A 12 -16.42 -21.41 -20.10
C LEU A 12 -16.56 -20.04 -19.42
N HIS A 13 -17.55 -19.24 -19.81
CA HIS A 13 -17.83 -17.95 -19.16
C HIS A 13 -18.28 -18.13 -17.71
N SER A 14 -19.12 -19.13 -17.42
CA SER A 14 -19.57 -19.41 -16.05
C SER A 14 -18.43 -19.89 -15.15
N LEU A 15 -17.52 -20.71 -15.70
CA LEU A 15 -16.33 -21.17 -14.99
C LEU A 15 -15.35 -20.02 -14.72
N LEU A 16 -15.13 -19.15 -15.71
CA LEU A 16 -14.28 -17.96 -15.56
C LEU A 16 -14.83 -17.02 -14.46
N LEU A 17 -16.14 -16.79 -14.45
CA LEU A 17 -16.81 -15.97 -13.42
C LEU A 17 -16.63 -16.56 -12.01
N LEU A 18 -16.72 -17.89 -11.86
CA LEU A 18 -16.51 -18.56 -10.58
C LEU A 18 -15.07 -18.44 -10.05
N ILE A 19 -14.07 -18.44 -10.95
CA ILE A 19 -12.67 -18.29 -10.57
C ILE A 19 -12.39 -16.87 -10.08
N ILE A 20 -12.93 -15.85 -10.78
CA ILE A 20 -12.77 -14.45 -10.39
C ILE A 20 -13.40 -14.19 -9.02
N LEU A 21 -14.58 -14.74 -8.75
CA LEU A 21 -15.23 -14.60 -7.45
C LEU A 21 -14.43 -15.23 -6.30
N ALA A 22 -13.73 -16.35 -6.54
CA ALA A 22 -12.93 -17.01 -5.51
C ALA A 22 -11.69 -16.19 -5.12
N ALA A 23 -11.04 -15.52 -6.08
CA ALA A 23 -9.85 -14.72 -5.82
C ALA A 23 -10.13 -13.53 -4.89
N CYS A 24 -11.22 -12.78 -5.13
CA CYS A 24 -11.62 -11.67 -4.26
C CYS A 24 -11.89 -12.12 -2.82
N THR A 25 -12.52 -13.29 -2.63
CA THR A 25 -12.80 -13.80 -1.28
C THR A 25 -11.54 -14.16 -0.49
N GLN A 26 -10.46 -14.53 -1.17
CA GLN A 26 -9.21 -14.88 -0.51
C GLN A 26 -8.46 -13.64 -0.03
N ALA A 27 -8.33 -12.61 -0.87
CA ALA A 27 -7.67 -11.36 -0.50
C ALA A 27 -8.34 -10.72 0.74
N GLU A 28 -9.67 -10.65 0.73
CA GLU A 28 -10.44 -10.11 1.85
C GLU A 28 -10.34 -10.98 3.12
N ALA A 29 -10.34 -12.31 3.00
CA ALA A 29 -10.16 -13.20 4.15
C ALA A 29 -8.77 -13.04 4.79
N THR A 30 -7.71 -12.90 3.97
CA THR A 30 -6.34 -12.66 4.44
C THR A 30 -6.23 -11.29 5.12
N LEU A 31 -6.82 -10.23 4.54
CA LEU A 31 -6.85 -8.90 5.17
C LEU A 31 -7.54 -8.94 6.54
N ASN A 32 -8.69 -9.62 6.62
CA ASN A 32 -9.41 -9.82 7.87
C ASN A 32 -8.60 -10.61 8.90
N GLN A 33 -7.76 -11.55 8.47
CA GLN A 33 -6.84 -12.23 9.37
C GLN A 33 -5.76 -11.29 9.89
N ALA A 34 -5.10 -10.54 9.00
CA ALA A 34 -4.07 -9.59 9.37
C ALA A 34 -4.57 -8.54 10.36
N GLN A 35 -5.77 -7.98 10.16
CA GLN A 35 -6.40 -7.04 11.10
C GLN A 35 -6.50 -7.58 12.54
N ARG A 36 -6.76 -8.89 12.70
CA ARG A 36 -6.91 -9.51 14.03
C ARG A 36 -5.59 -9.88 14.68
N GLU A 37 -4.58 -10.16 13.87
CA GLU A 37 -3.33 -10.77 14.33
C GLU A 37 -2.16 -9.79 14.40
N MET A 38 -2.17 -8.73 13.58
CA MET A 38 -1.10 -7.75 13.57
C MET A 38 -1.03 -6.95 14.88
N PRO A 39 0.17 -6.64 15.38
CA PRO A 39 0.35 -5.91 16.64
C PRO A 39 0.18 -4.38 16.49
N PHE A 40 -0.32 -3.91 15.35
CA PHE A 40 -0.53 -2.49 15.03
C PHE A 40 -1.71 -2.32 14.06
N GLU A 41 -2.13 -1.08 13.87
CA GLU A 41 -3.26 -0.75 13.00
C GLU A 41 -2.96 -1.06 11.53
N VAL A 42 -3.80 -1.91 10.94
CA VAL A 42 -3.78 -2.24 9.51
C VAL A 42 -4.45 -1.12 8.74
N LEU A 43 -3.73 -0.52 7.80
CA LEU A 43 -4.25 0.48 6.88
C LEU A 43 -4.75 -0.17 5.59
N LYS A 44 -5.73 0.44 4.92
CA LYS A 44 -6.13 0.12 3.54
C LYS A 44 -6.51 1.39 2.78
N ALA A 45 -6.43 1.37 1.45
CA ALA A 45 -6.97 2.45 0.63
C ALA A 45 -8.51 2.39 0.60
N ASP A 46 -9.17 3.43 1.10
CA ASP A 46 -10.64 3.53 1.14
C ASP A 46 -11.15 4.99 1.03
N PRO A 47 -11.73 5.41 -0.11
CA PRO A 47 -11.97 4.59 -1.30
C PRO A 47 -10.66 4.25 -2.02
N ILE A 48 -10.61 3.09 -2.67
CA ILE A 48 -9.54 2.78 -3.62
C ILE A 48 -9.63 3.80 -4.79
N PRO A 49 -8.51 4.39 -5.25
CA PRO A 49 -8.51 5.29 -6.41
C PRO A 49 -9.20 4.67 -7.64
N ASP A 50 -9.86 5.51 -8.45
CA ASP A 50 -10.63 5.07 -9.61
C ASP A 50 -9.82 4.15 -10.54
N ASP A 51 -10.46 3.10 -11.06
CA ASP A 51 -9.91 2.06 -11.96
C ASP A 51 -8.87 1.11 -11.35
N TRP A 52 -8.60 1.21 -10.04
CA TRP A 52 -7.78 0.25 -9.31
C TRP A 52 -8.62 -0.78 -8.55
N VAL A 53 -8.10 -2.00 -8.46
CA VAL A 53 -8.72 -3.09 -7.72
C VAL A 53 -7.71 -3.76 -6.79
N LEU A 54 -8.16 -4.18 -5.61
CA LEU A 54 -7.36 -5.04 -4.73
C LEU A 54 -7.28 -6.44 -5.37
N SER A 55 -6.13 -6.77 -5.93
CA SER A 55 -5.88 -8.03 -6.65
C SER A 55 -5.46 -9.13 -5.68
N GLU A 56 -4.52 -8.83 -4.77
CA GLU A 56 -3.97 -9.82 -3.85
C GLU A 56 -3.74 -9.25 -2.44
N THR A 57 -3.70 -10.15 -1.45
CA THR A 57 -3.27 -9.84 -0.08
C THR A 57 -2.46 -11.00 0.46
N HIS A 58 -1.25 -10.70 0.93
CA HIS A 58 -0.30 -11.64 1.53
C HIS A 58 -0.06 -11.25 2.98
N TYR A 59 -0.15 -12.22 3.88
CA TYR A 59 0.09 -12.01 5.30
C TYR A 59 0.91 -13.16 5.88
N GLU A 60 2.10 -12.85 6.40
CA GLU A 60 3.04 -13.81 6.99
C GLU A 60 3.95 -13.07 7.98
N ASP A 61 4.19 -13.64 9.17
CA ASP A 61 5.18 -13.13 10.15
C ASP A 61 5.13 -11.60 10.42
N ASP A 62 3.95 -11.04 10.71
CA ASP A 62 3.72 -9.60 10.92
C ASP A 62 4.02 -8.69 9.70
N LEU A 63 4.19 -9.27 8.52
CA LEU A 63 4.25 -8.56 7.23
C LEU A 63 2.90 -8.71 6.51
N LEU A 64 2.30 -7.57 6.17
CA LEU A 64 1.12 -7.51 5.31
C LEU A 64 1.48 -6.78 4.02
N VAL A 65 1.16 -7.39 2.89
CA VAL A 65 1.28 -6.79 1.56
C VAL A 65 -0.07 -6.86 0.87
N MET A 66 -0.62 -5.70 0.51
CA MET A 66 -1.78 -5.60 -0.37
C MET A 66 -1.35 -5.12 -1.74
N ILE A 67 -1.79 -5.80 -2.78
CA ILE A 67 -1.43 -5.51 -4.16
C ILE A 67 -2.67 -5.00 -4.89
N TYR A 68 -2.55 -3.79 -5.40
CA TYR A 68 -3.54 -3.15 -6.25
C TYR A 68 -3.04 -3.13 -7.68
N GLU A 69 -3.93 -3.44 -8.62
CA GLU A 69 -3.66 -3.41 -10.06
C GLU A 69 -4.70 -2.51 -10.74
N SER A 70 -4.28 -1.84 -11.81
CA SER A 70 -5.18 -1.03 -12.62
C SER A 70 -5.89 -1.91 -13.66
N ASP A 71 -7.19 -1.74 -13.80
CA ASP A 71 -7.98 -2.40 -14.86
C ASP A 71 -7.73 -1.76 -16.25
N GLU A 72 -7.23 -0.52 -16.29
CA GLU A 72 -7.04 0.24 -17.54
C GLU A 72 -5.61 0.24 -18.09
N TYR A 73 -4.59 0.10 -17.23
CA TYR A 73 -3.19 0.20 -17.62
C TYR A 73 -2.29 -0.77 -16.84
N ASP A 74 -1.12 -1.08 -17.40
CA ASP A 74 -0.15 -2.02 -16.84
C ASP A 74 0.65 -1.37 -15.72
N GLY A 75 0.00 -1.15 -14.57
CA GLY A 75 0.57 -0.53 -13.38
C GLY A 75 0.15 -1.26 -12.10
N GLN A 76 1.05 -1.28 -11.12
CA GLN A 76 0.85 -1.96 -9.84
C GLN A 76 1.19 -1.02 -8.68
N VAL A 77 0.38 -1.08 -7.62
CA VAL A 77 0.66 -0.41 -6.35
C VAL A 77 0.64 -1.44 -5.23
N GLU A 78 1.71 -1.51 -4.45
CA GLU A 78 1.80 -2.38 -3.28
C GLU A 78 1.76 -1.52 -2.01
N LEU A 79 0.86 -1.86 -1.08
CA LEU A 79 0.85 -1.32 0.27
C LEU A 79 1.45 -2.36 1.22
N VAL A 80 2.65 -2.07 1.70
CA VAL A 80 3.45 -2.92 2.59
C VAL A 80 3.38 -2.36 4.00
N GLN A 81 3.09 -3.21 4.97
CA GLN A 81 3.00 -2.86 6.38
C GLN A 81 3.80 -3.87 7.20
N ASP A 82 4.90 -3.39 7.80
CA ASP A 82 5.84 -4.21 8.57
C ASP A 82 6.64 -3.30 9.53
N ARG A 83 6.89 -3.78 10.74
CA ARG A 83 7.70 -3.07 11.76
C ARG A 83 9.17 -2.99 11.38
N ASN A 84 9.63 -3.82 10.45
CA ASN A 84 11.03 -3.93 10.08
C ASN A 84 11.40 -3.15 8.80
N ILE A 85 10.45 -2.44 8.19
CA ILE A 85 10.72 -1.61 7.00
C ILE A 85 11.86 -0.62 7.31
N GLN A 86 12.89 -0.66 6.49
CA GLN A 86 14.05 0.22 6.60
C GLN A 86 13.91 1.43 5.67
N GLY A 87 14.82 2.41 5.80
CA GLY A 87 14.91 3.54 4.87
C GLY A 87 14.28 4.84 5.37
N LEU A 88 13.71 4.83 6.59
CA LEU A 88 13.18 6.03 7.23
C LEU A 88 14.04 6.44 8.44
N ASN A 89 14.55 7.67 8.43
CA ASN A 89 15.27 8.24 9.57
C ASN A 89 14.28 8.96 10.48
N LEU A 90 13.73 8.24 11.47
CA LEU A 90 12.69 8.77 12.37
C LEU A 90 13.16 10.02 13.15
N GLN A 91 14.46 10.13 13.45
CA GLN A 91 14.97 11.32 14.13
C GLN A 91 14.89 12.56 13.23
N VAL A 92 15.25 12.42 11.95
CA VAL A 92 15.15 13.52 10.97
C VAL A 92 13.70 13.94 10.75
N LEU A 93 12.77 12.99 10.71
CA LEU A 93 11.34 13.32 10.60
C LEU A 93 10.83 14.06 11.85
N ARG A 94 11.23 13.63 13.07
CA ARG A 94 10.91 14.35 14.31
C ARG A 94 11.47 15.77 14.28
N ASP A 95 12.73 15.93 13.90
CA ASP A 95 13.38 17.22 13.83
C ASP A 95 12.69 18.13 12.78
N HIS A 96 12.24 17.57 11.66
CA HIS A 96 11.46 18.29 10.65
C HIS A 96 10.14 18.81 11.23
N MET A 97 9.38 17.96 11.92
CA MET A 97 8.11 18.33 12.56
C MET A 97 8.27 19.41 13.64
N ILE A 98 9.34 19.33 14.45
CA ILE A 98 9.61 20.29 15.52
C ILE A 98 10.10 21.63 14.96
N SER A 99 11.06 21.59 14.04
CA SER A 99 11.73 22.79 13.53
C SER A 99 10.87 23.58 12.54
N ARG A 100 9.86 22.96 11.91
CA ARG A 100 9.13 23.48 10.74
C ARG A 100 10.06 24.03 9.65
N THR A 101 11.32 23.63 9.69
CA THR A 101 12.37 24.05 8.77
C THR A 101 12.55 22.89 7.80
N PRO A 102 12.69 23.13 6.48
CA PRO A 102 13.02 22.06 5.55
C PRO A 102 14.26 21.34 6.06
N ALA A 103 14.10 20.10 6.53
CA ALA A 103 15.20 19.30 7.00
C ALA A 103 15.94 18.86 5.73
N VAL A 104 16.94 19.63 5.35
CA VAL A 104 17.85 19.24 4.27
C VAL A 104 18.81 18.24 4.91
N GLU A 105 18.54 16.95 4.76
CA GLU A 105 19.61 15.97 4.95
C GLU A 105 20.68 16.28 3.89
N SER A 106 21.79 16.83 4.36
CA SER A 106 22.94 17.11 3.53
C SER A 106 23.60 15.78 3.14
N GLY A 107 23.26 15.24 1.98
CA GLY A 107 24.00 14.10 1.40
C GLY A 107 23.42 13.43 0.17
N GLU A 108 22.10 13.47 -0.07
CA GLU A 108 21.48 12.67 -1.11
C GLU A 108 20.36 13.46 -1.81
N THR A 109 20.59 13.80 -3.07
CA THR A 109 19.85 14.81 -3.84
C THR A 109 18.47 14.37 -4.34
N ASP A 110 17.99 13.16 -3.99
CA ASP A 110 16.87 12.51 -4.67
C ASP A 110 15.69 12.15 -3.77
N TYR A 111 15.59 12.71 -2.56
CA TYR A 111 14.44 12.48 -1.70
C TYR A 111 13.77 13.75 -1.21
N GLN A 112 12.45 13.63 -1.06
CA GLN A 112 11.59 14.69 -0.55
C GLN A 112 10.86 14.16 0.68
N ILE A 113 11.06 14.83 1.82
CA ILE A 113 10.19 14.66 2.99
C ILE A 113 8.83 15.24 2.63
N MET A 114 7.78 14.49 2.91
CA MET A 114 6.42 14.87 2.62
C MET A 114 5.52 14.60 3.81
N GLU A 115 4.54 15.48 3.95
CA GLU A 115 3.46 15.37 4.91
C GLU A 115 2.14 15.19 4.16
N LEU A 116 1.40 14.14 4.50
CA LEU A 116 0.07 13.84 3.95
C LEU A 116 -0.85 13.54 5.13
N ASP A 117 -1.79 14.44 5.40
CA ASP A 117 -2.72 14.34 6.53
C ASP A 117 -2.03 14.00 7.86
N GLU A 118 -2.31 12.81 8.41
CA GLU A 118 -1.75 12.30 9.66
C GLU A 118 -0.39 11.62 9.50
N TYR A 119 0.12 11.47 8.28
CA TYR A 119 1.35 10.77 7.96
C TYR A 119 2.49 11.70 7.54
N ILE A 120 3.70 11.32 7.90
CA ILE A 120 4.94 11.95 7.45
C ILE A 120 5.90 10.87 6.94
N GLY A 121 6.57 11.16 5.84
CA GLY A 121 7.44 10.17 5.21
C GLY A 121 8.39 10.73 4.18
N LYS A 122 9.00 9.81 3.45
CA LYS A 122 9.98 10.07 2.40
C LYS A 122 9.51 9.43 1.11
N MET A 123 9.51 10.23 0.03
CA MET A 123 9.36 9.73 -1.33
C MET A 123 10.74 9.54 -1.96
N SER A 124 10.93 8.42 -2.66
CA SER A 124 12.17 8.11 -3.38
C SER A 124 11.89 7.37 -4.68
N LEU A 125 12.72 7.61 -5.69
CA LEU A 125 12.75 6.83 -6.93
C LEU A 125 13.81 5.75 -6.81
N VAL A 126 13.42 4.49 -6.98
CA VAL A 126 14.34 3.36 -7.04
C VAL A 126 14.51 2.94 -8.49
N VAL A 127 15.71 3.19 -9.03
CA VAL A 127 16.06 2.86 -10.41
C VAL A 127 16.69 1.46 -10.44
N GLY A 128 16.03 0.52 -11.12
CA GLY A 128 16.48 -0.86 -11.30
C GLY A 128 16.10 -1.41 -12.68
N GLU A 129 15.88 -2.71 -12.81
CA GLU A 129 15.34 -3.32 -14.04
C GLU A 129 13.93 -2.81 -14.35
N GLN A 130 13.13 -2.58 -13.30
CA GLN A 130 11.90 -1.79 -13.35
C GLN A 130 12.06 -0.63 -12.36
N SER A 131 11.85 0.60 -12.84
CA SER A 131 11.82 1.76 -11.95
C SER A 131 10.58 1.71 -11.07
N SER A 132 10.75 1.95 -9.78
CA SER A 132 9.63 2.06 -8.84
C SER A 132 9.69 3.35 -8.05
N ILE A 133 8.51 3.85 -7.69
CA ILE A 133 8.35 5.01 -6.81
C ILE A 133 7.94 4.47 -5.45
N GLN A 134 8.68 4.84 -4.41
CA GLN A 134 8.45 4.35 -3.05
C GLN A 134 8.16 5.52 -2.14
N TYR A 135 7.04 5.43 -1.41
CA TYR A 135 6.73 6.32 -0.30
C TYR A 135 6.75 5.53 1.01
N THR A 136 7.73 5.79 1.86
CA THR A 136 7.85 5.16 3.19
C THR A 136 7.50 6.18 4.26
N PHE A 137 6.58 5.85 5.17
CA PHE A 137 5.96 6.81 6.06
C PHE A 137 5.52 6.21 7.40
N VAL A 138 5.22 7.09 8.35
CA VAL A 138 4.76 6.77 9.71
C VAL A 138 3.65 7.74 10.12
N ASN A 139 2.86 7.35 11.12
CA ASN A 139 1.89 8.24 11.75
C ASN A 139 2.64 9.34 12.55
N LYS A 140 2.19 10.60 12.40
CA LYS A 140 2.78 11.78 13.05
C LYS A 140 2.62 11.75 14.57
N GLU A 141 1.47 11.29 15.06
CA GLU A 141 1.20 11.19 16.50
C GLU A 141 2.12 10.17 17.15
N ASP A 142 2.27 8.98 16.55
CA ASP A 142 3.21 7.96 17.02
C ASP A 142 4.64 8.48 17.02
N LEU A 143 5.03 9.22 15.98
CA LEU A 143 6.37 9.79 15.87
C LEU A 143 6.67 10.81 16.98
N ILE A 144 5.68 11.61 17.40
CA ILE A 144 5.83 12.61 18.46
C ILE A 144 5.75 11.98 19.86
N THR A 145 4.78 11.09 20.07
CA THR A 145 4.39 10.60 21.40
C THR A 145 5.20 9.39 21.83
N SER A 146 5.65 8.56 20.88
CA SER A 146 6.35 7.33 21.19
C SER A 146 7.82 7.59 21.53
N THR A 147 8.20 7.19 22.75
CA THR A 147 9.60 7.15 23.19
C THR A 147 10.30 5.84 22.77
N SER A 148 9.59 4.93 22.11
CA SER A 148 10.08 3.60 21.75
C SER A 148 10.49 3.51 20.27
N VAL A 149 11.17 2.40 19.95
CA VAL A 149 11.60 2.02 18.59
C VAL A 149 10.46 1.32 17.83
N ASP A 150 9.25 1.30 18.40
CA ASP A 150 8.17 0.42 17.96
C ASP A 150 7.08 1.14 17.17
N ILE A 151 7.49 2.11 16.35
CA ILE A 151 6.56 2.86 15.50
C ILE A 151 6.33 2.01 14.25
N PRO A 152 5.08 1.66 13.91
CA PRO A 152 4.77 0.98 12.66
C PRO A 152 5.24 1.82 11.48
N ILE A 153 5.94 1.20 10.55
CA ILE A 153 6.37 1.83 9.30
C ILE A 153 5.56 1.21 8.18
N TYR A 154 5.08 2.09 7.30
CA TYR A 154 4.29 1.73 6.15
C TYR A 154 5.03 2.13 4.88
N GLN A 155 4.78 1.42 3.79
CA GLN A 155 5.35 1.73 2.50
C GLN A 155 4.33 1.53 1.39
N ILE A 156 4.26 2.49 0.47
CA ILE A 156 3.57 2.32 -0.81
C ILE A 156 4.63 2.24 -1.90
N VAL A 157 4.58 1.18 -2.71
CA VAL A 157 5.47 0.96 -3.85
C VAL A 157 4.64 1.00 -5.13
N GLY A 158 4.87 2.01 -5.96
CA GLY A 158 4.32 2.09 -7.31
C GLY A 158 5.29 1.52 -8.34
N LYS A 159 4.87 0.54 -9.12
CA LYS A 159 5.60 -0.01 -10.27
C LYS A 159 4.87 0.37 -11.55
N ASP A 160 5.62 0.94 -12.49
CA ASP A 160 5.09 1.43 -13.77
C ASP A 160 3.92 2.44 -13.62
N VAL A 161 3.95 3.22 -12.53
CA VAL A 161 3.00 4.30 -12.24
C VAL A 161 3.71 5.62 -11.96
N GLU A 162 2.97 6.72 -12.07
CA GLU A 162 3.44 8.05 -11.70
C GLU A 162 3.40 8.29 -10.18
N SER A 163 4.18 9.24 -9.69
CA SER A 163 4.20 9.60 -8.27
C SER A 163 2.85 10.09 -7.76
N ILE A 164 2.05 10.73 -8.63
CA ILE A 164 0.71 11.19 -8.30
C ILE A 164 -0.22 10.04 -7.91
N THR A 165 -0.04 8.85 -8.51
CA THR A 165 -0.80 7.65 -8.16
C THR A 165 -0.43 7.16 -6.76
N VAL A 166 0.86 7.05 -6.45
CA VAL A 166 1.34 6.69 -5.11
C VAL A 166 0.81 7.66 -4.06
N LEU A 167 0.81 8.96 -4.36
CA LEU A 167 0.25 10.00 -3.49
C LEU A 167 -1.27 9.85 -3.30
N ALA A 168 -2.01 9.50 -4.35
CA ALA A 168 -3.44 9.27 -4.27
C ALA A 168 -3.77 8.08 -3.36
N PHE A 169 -3.01 6.99 -3.45
CA PHE A 169 -3.12 5.87 -2.53
C PHE A 169 -2.81 6.28 -1.09
N ALA A 170 -1.74 7.04 -0.87
CA ALA A 170 -1.35 7.51 0.45
C ALA A 170 -2.43 8.40 1.10
N ALA A 171 -3.06 9.29 0.32
CA ALA A 171 -4.15 10.15 0.77
C ALA A 171 -5.47 9.39 1.00
N ALA A 172 -5.61 8.19 0.43
CA ALA A 172 -6.79 7.34 0.60
C ALA A 172 -6.67 6.37 1.79
N LEU A 173 -5.52 6.32 2.47
CA LEU A 173 -5.31 5.38 3.57
C LEU A 173 -6.22 5.68 4.74
N LYS A 174 -6.83 4.62 5.27
CA LYS A 174 -7.62 4.62 6.49
C LYS A 174 -7.36 3.34 7.27
N PRO A 175 -7.62 3.33 8.59
CA PRO A 175 -7.76 2.09 9.33
C PRO A 175 -8.71 1.16 8.58
N ALA A 176 -8.30 -0.09 8.45
CA ALA A 176 -9.18 -1.10 7.90
C ALA A 176 -10.28 -1.34 8.95
N ASP A 177 -11.45 -0.74 8.75
CA ASP A 177 -12.60 -0.85 9.66
C ASP A 177 -13.07 -2.31 9.81
N ASP A 178 -13.48 -2.66 11.04
CA ASP A 178 -14.30 -3.84 11.35
C ASP A 178 -15.77 -3.59 10.90
N SER A 179 -16.01 -3.32 9.61
CA SER A 179 -17.37 -3.34 9.10
C SER A 179 -17.81 -4.79 8.90
N ALA A 180 -18.19 -5.43 10.01
CA ALA A 180 -18.92 -6.70 10.06
C ALA A 180 -20.38 -6.55 9.59
#